data_AF-A0A7G3A490-F1
#
_entry.id   AF-A0A7G3A490-F1
#
_cell.length_a   1.000
_cell.length_b   1.000
_cell.length_c   1.000
_cell.angle_alpha   90.00
_cell.angle_beta   90.00
_cell.angle_gamma   90.00
#
_symmetry.space_group_name_H-M   'P 1'
#
loop_
_entity.id
_entity.type
_entity.pdbx_description
1 polymer ?
#
loop_
_entity_poly.entity_id
_entity_poly.type
_entity_poly.pdbx_seq_one_letter_code
_entity_poly.pdbx_strand_id
1 'polypeptide(L)'
;MIRISAPETAFEGEVIELKVMIQHPMETGYRRDSKGEIIPRNIIKHFRCTYDGNVIFEGEFFPGVAANPFLTFHARASQTGPMEFSWTDQHGETWTEQRLLTVS
;
A
#
# COMPACT_ATOMS: atom_id res chain seq x y z
N MET A 1 -7.32 -3.38 -8.88
CA MET A 1 -7.22 -4.64 -8.10
C MET A 1 -6.20 -4.45 -6.99
N ILE A 2 -6.49 -4.93 -5.77
CA ILE A 2 -5.53 -4.96 -4.65
C ILE A 2 -5.16 -6.42 -4.37
N ARG A 3 -3.90 -6.66 -4.00
CA ARG A 3 -3.43 -7.96 -3.52
C ARG A 3 -2.65 -7.77 -2.24
N ILE A 4 -3.01 -8.53 -1.21
CA ILE A 4 -2.34 -8.54 0.08
C ILE A 4 -1.97 -9.99 0.41
N SER A 5 -0.70 -10.19 0.76
CA SER A 5 -0.21 -11.39 1.42
C SER A 5 0.23 -10.99 2.82
N ALA A 6 -0.57 -11.42 3.79
CA ALA A 6 -0.38 -11.24 5.21
C ALA A 6 -0.79 -12.56 5.90
N PRO A 7 -0.08 -13.01 6.95
CA PRO A 7 -0.51 -14.17 7.72
C PRO A 7 -1.88 -13.92 8.37
N GLU A 8 -2.71 -14.96 8.45
CA GLU A 8 -3.99 -14.91 9.20
C GLU A 8 -3.76 -15.08 10.71
N THR A 9 -2.65 -15.73 11.08
CA THR A 9 -2.26 -16.04 12.46
C THR A 9 -0.79 -15.74 12.71
N ALA A 10 -0.43 -15.35 13.93
CA ALA A 10 0.96 -15.20 14.39
C ALA A 10 1.07 -15.44 15.90
N PHE A 11 2.26 -15.74 16.40
CA PHE A 11 2.53 -15.73 17.84
C PHE A 11 2.71 -14.31 18.37
N GLU A 12 2.39 -14.10 19.65
CA GLU A 12 2.69 -12.82 20.31
C GLU A 12 4.19 -12.50 20.19
N GLY A 13 4.50 -11.30 19.68
CA GLY A 13 5.86 -10.83 19.48
C GLY A 13 6.53 -11.30 18.17
N GLU A 14 5.90 -12.16 17.38
CA GLU A 14 6.42 -12.61 16.08
C GLU A 14 6.55 -11.44 15.09
N VAL A 15 7.62 -11.45 14.29
CA VAL A 15 7.80 -10.49 13.19
C VAL A 15 7.25 -11.11 11.91
N ILE A 16 6.16 -10.55 11.41
CA ILE A 16 5.49 -11.02 10.20
C ILE A 16 5.88 -10.16 8.98
N GLU A 17 5.99 -10.80 7.82
CA GLU A 17 6.18 -10.13 6.53
C GLU A 17 4.82 -9.80 5.90
N LEU A 18 4.68 -8.56 5.45
CA LEU A 18 3.49 -8.04 4.78
C LEU A 18 3.88 -7.64 3.36
N LYS A 19 3.17 -8.16 2.37
CA LYS A 19 3.35 -7.83 0.96
C LYS A 19 2.05 -7.27 0.41
N VAL A 20 2.12 -6.09 -0.18
CA VAL A 20 0.95 -5.41 -0.72
C VAL A 20 1.21 -4.91 -2.13
N MET A 21 0.18 -4.98 -2.96
CA MET A 21 0.19 -4.50 -4.34
C MET A 21 -1.14 -3.87 -4.68
N ILE A 22 -1.11 -2.73 -5.39
CA ILE A 22 -2.29 -2.14 -5.99
C ILE A 22 -2.06 -1.94 -7.48
N GLN A 23 -3.02 -2.33 -8.30
CA GLN A 23 -3.00 -2.10 -9.74
C GLN A 23 -3.24 -0.61 -10.02
N HIS A 24 -2.21 0.08 -10.48
CA HIS A 24 -2.24 1.51 -10.78
C HIS A 24 -1.19 1.87 -11.84
N PRO A 25 -1.47 2.74 -12.82
CA PRO A 25 -0.53 3.04 -13.91
C PRO A 25 0.74 3.76 -13.45
N MET A 26 0.67 4.55 -12.38
CA MET A 26 1.77 5.41 -11.90
C MET A 26 2.37 6.26 -13.03
N GLU A 27 1.51 6.97 -13.76
CA GLU A 27 1.96 7.86 -14.82
C GLU A 27 2.79 9.01 -14.24
N THR A 28 4.04 9.07 -14.66
CA THR A 28 5.06 9.96 -14.08
C THR A 28 4.84 11.43 -14.43
N GLY A 29 4.17 11.72 -15.54
CA GLY A 29 4.08 13.06 -16.10
C GLY A 29 5.22 13.42 -17.06
N TYR A 30 6.16 12.49 -17.32
CA TYR A 30 7.29 12.72 -18.22
C TYR A 30 7.10 12.11 -19.62
N ARG A 31 6.12 11.22 -19.79
CA ARG A 31 5.82 10.60 -21.07
C ARG A 31 5.08 11.57 -21.99
N ARG A 32 5.26 11.36 -23.29
CA ARG A 32 4.48 12.03 -24.34
C ARG A 32 3.62 11.03 -25.10
N ASP A 33 2.48 11.49 -25.58
CA ASP A 33 1.61 10.70 -26.46
C ASP A 33 2.10 10.71 -27.92
N SER A 34 1.36 10.07 -28.82
CA SER A 34 1.71 10.02 -30.25
C SER A 34 1.63 11.36 -30.98
N LYS A 35 0.97 12.37 -30.38
CA LYS A 35 0.90 13.75 -30.88
C LYS A 35 2.02 14.62 -30.30
N GLY A 36 2.81 14.09 -29.38
CA GLY A 36 3.89 14.81 -28.70
C GLY A 36 3.42 15.56 -27.45
N GLU A 37 2.16 15.43 -27.04
CA GLU A 37 1.63 16.10 -25.85
C GLU A 37 2.03 15.38 -24.57
N ILE A 38 2.26 16.12 -23.49
CA ILE A 38 2.64 15.55 -22.19
C ILE A 38 1.43 14.80 -21.63
N ILE A 39 1.64 13.54 -21.24
CA ILE A 39 0.65 12.76 -20.51
C ILE A 39 0.62 13.28 -19.07
N PRO A 40 -0.53 13.75 -18.53
CA PRO A 40 -0.59 14.26 -17.18
C PRO A 40 -0.15 13.23 -16.15
N ARG A 41 0.57 13.68 -15.13
CA ARG A 41 0.94 12.83 -13.99
C ARG A 41 -0.32 12.22 -13.39
N ASN A 42 -0.27 10.94 -13.05
CA ASN A 42 -1.28 10.23 -12.29
C ASN A 42 -0.59 9.16 -11.43
N ILE A 43 -0.32 9.50 -10.17
CA ILE A 43 0.34 8.61 -9.21
C ILE A 43 -0.48 8.46 -7.93
N ILE A 44 -0.34 7.28 -7.32
CA ILE A 44 -0.60 7.13 -5.89
C ILE A 44 0.43 7.95 -5.12
N LYS A 45 0.00 8.69 -4.10
CA LYS A 45 0.83 9.59 -3.30
C LYS A 45 1.14 9.03 -1.92
N HIS A 46 0.18 8.37 -1.28
CA HIS A 46 0.35 7.87 0.08
C HIS A 46 -0.06 6.41 0.16
N PHE A 47 0.70 5.65 0.92
CA PHE A 47 0.31 4.36 1.46
C PHE A 47 0.40 4.41 2.97
N ARG A 48 -0.63 3.93 3.67
CA ARG A 48 -0.67 3.80 5.13
C ARG A 48 -1.20 2.43 5.51
N CYS A 49 -0.53 1.79 6.45
CA CYS A 49 -1.00 0.58 7.11
C CYS A 49 -1.18 0.84 8.61
N THR A 50 -2.38 0.53 9.12
CA THR A 50 -2.67 0.54 10.55
C THR A 50 -2.88 -0.88 11.06
N TYR A 51 -2.60 -1.10 12.34
CA TYR A 51 -2.84 -2.34 13.04
C TYR A 51 -3.46 -2.00 14.40
N ASP A 52 -4.70 -2.46 14.58
CA ASP A 52 -5.53 -2.16 15.73
C ASP A 52 -5.61 -0.64 16.02
N GLY A 53 -5.85 0.14 14.94
CA GLY A 53 -5.95 1.60 14.98
C GLY A 53 -4.61 2.35 15.04
N ASN A 54 -3.49 1.67 15.28
CA ASN A 54 -2.17 2.31 15.34
C ASN A 54 -1.48 2.26 13.98
N VAL A 55 -0.91 3.38 13.52
CA VAL A 55 -0.11 3.40 12.29
C VAL A 55 1.18 2.60 12.49
N ILE A 56 1.37 1.55 11.69
CA ILE A 56 2.57 0.70 11.73
C ILE A 56 3.49 0.93 10.53
N PHE A 57 2.97 1.46 9.43
CA PHE A 57 3.77 1.83 8.26
C PHE A 57 3.12 2.98 7.50
N GLU A 58 3.93 3.95 7.06
CA GLU A 58 3.55 4.98 6.12
C GLU A 58 4.64 5.17 5.06
N GLY A 59 4.21 5.40 3.82
CA GLY A 59 5.10 5.73 2.73
C GLY A 59 4.50 6.81 1.84
N GLU A 60 5.34 7.77 1.45
CA GLU A 60 5.01 8.71 0.37
C GLU A 60 5.63 8.22 -0.94
N PHE A 61 4.81 8.17 -1.98
CA PHE A 61 5.22 7.80 -3.32
C PHE A 61 5.45 9.02 -4.20
N PHE A 62 6.40 8.86 -5.10
CA PHE A 62 6.85 9.85 -6.07
C PHE A 62 6.92 9.21 -7.46
N PRO A 63 7.07 9.99 -8.54
CA PRO A 63 7.12 9.48 -9.91
C PRO A 63 8.19 8.42 -10.21
N GLY A 64 9.13 8.15 -9.31
CA GLY A 64 10.09 7.05 -9.44
C GLY A 64 9.53 5.66 -9.09
N VAL A 65 8.34 5.57 -8.52
CA VAL A 65 7.68 4.29 -8.19
C VAL A 65 7.06 3.70 -9.45
N ALA A 66 7.36 2.42 -9.71
CA ALA A 66 6.88 1.71 -10.90
C ALA A 66 5.36 1.51 -10.89
N ALA A 67 4.80 1.28 -12.09
CA ALA A 67 3.42 0.84 -12.25
C ALA A 67 3.14 -0.43 -11.43
N ASN A 68 1.91 -0.53 -10.93
CA ASN A 68 1.46 -1.51 -9.95
C ASN A 68 2.35 -1.49 -8.67
N PRO A 69 2.34 -0.40 -7.89
CA PRO A 69 3.19 -0.27 -6.71
C PRO A 69 3.12 -1.51 -5.81
N PHE A 70 4.29 -2.07 -5.51
CA PHE A 70 4.47 -3.22 -4.64
C PHE A 70 5.36 -2.83 -3.46
N LEU A 71 4.92 -3.14 -2.24
CA LEU A 71 5.69 -2.94 -1.03
C LEU A 71 5.80 -4.24 -0.25
N THR A 72 6.98 -4.47 0.31
CA THR A 72 7.22 -5.47 1.35
C THR A 72 7.73 -4.76 2.60
N PHE A 73 7.10 -5.02 3.72
CA PHE A 73 7.52 -4.49 5.03
C PHE A 73 7.20 -5.50 6.12
N HIS A 74 7.68 -5.24 7.34
CA HIS A 74 7.47 -6.13 8.47
C HIS A 74 6.70 -5.42 9.58
N ALA A 75 5.92 -6.19 10.32
CA ALA A 75 5.24 -5.73 11.53
C ALA A 75 5.46 -6.74 12.65
N ARG A 76 5.40 -6.29 13.91
CA ARG A 76 5.40 -7.18 15.06
C ARG A 76 3.95 -7.47 15.46
N ALA A 77 3.57 -8.75 15.50
CA ALA A 77 2.29 -9.19 16.02
C ALA A 77 2.23 -8.90 17.53
N SER A 78 1.21 -8.17 17.97
CA SER A 78 1.06 -7.76 19.37
C SER A 78 -0.23 -8.29 19.97
N GLN A 79 -1.35 -8.14 19.26
CA GLN A 79 -2.65 -8.64 19.71
C GLN A 79 -3.57 -8.96 18.53
N THR A 80 -4.58 -9.79 18.75
CA THR A 80 -5.59 -10.03 17.71
C THR A 80 -6.24 -8.70 17.34
N GLY A 81 -6.23 -8.37 16.04
CA GLY A 81 -6.73 -7.06 15.61
C GLY A 81 -6.72 -6.87 14.10
N PRO A 82 -7.48 -5.88 13.62
CA PRO A 82 -7.54 -5.56 12.20
C PRO A 82 -6.27 -4.86 11.73
N MET A 83 -5.78 -5.26 10.57
CA MET A 83 -4.82 -4.50 9.76
C MET A 83 -5.58 -3.83 8.62
N GLU A 84 -5.51 -2.50 8.54
CA GLU A 84 -6.08 -1.72 7.46
C GLU A 84 -4.97 -1.18 6.56
N PHE A 85 -5.15 -1.32 5.26
CA PHE A 85 -4.21 -0.91 4.22
C PHE A 85 -4.91 0.12 3.35
N SER A 86 -4.31 1.30 3.21
CA SER A 86 -4.91 2.42 2.49
C SER A 86 -3.92 3.01 1.50
N TRP A 87 -4.40 3.32 0.31
CA TRP A 87 -3.69 4.04 -0.74
C TRP A 87 -4.48 5.28 -1.10
N THR A 88 -3.83 6.43 -1.20
CA THR A 88 -4.45 7.68 -1.64
C THR A 88 -3.68 8.26 -2.80
N ASP A 89 -4.37 8.61 -3.89
CA ASP A 89 -3.76 9.25 -5.05
C ASP A 89 -3.67 10.77 -4.93
N GLN A 90 -3.04 11.37 -5.93
CA GLN A 90 -2.88 12.82 -6.04
C GLN A 90 -4.20 13.60 -6.26
N HIS A 91 -5.30 12.91 -6.56
CA HIS A 91 -6.64 13.48 -6.73
C HIS A 91 -7.49 13.31 -5.46
N GLY A 92 -6.97 12.62 -4.44
CA GLY A 92 -7.66 12.32 -3.19
C GLY A 92 -8.50 11.05 -3.25
N GLU A 93 -8.49 10.31 -4.37
CA GLU A 93 -9.13 9.00 -4.44
C GLU A 93 -8.39 8.04 -3.52
N THR A 94 -9.17 7.27 -2.74
CA THR A 94 -8.63 6.37 -1.72
C THR A 94 -9.17 4.96 -1.93
N TRP A 95 -8.28 3.98 -1.83
CA TRP A 95 -8.62 2.57 -1.82
C TRP A 95 -8.17 1.95 -0.50
N THR A 96 -9.05 1.14 0.09
CA THR A 96 -8.82 0.51 1.38
C THR A 96 -9.05 -0.99 1.30
N GLU A 97 -8.26 -1.76 2.04
CA GLU A 97 -8.50 -3.17 2.28
C GLU A 97 -8.15 -3.54 3.72
N GLN A 98 -8.89 -4.47 4.32
CA GLN A 98 -8.68 -4.92 5.69
C GLN A 98 -8.36 -6.41 5.75
N ARG A 99 -7.50 -6.81 6.69
CA ARG A 99 -7.25 -8.19 7.07
C ARG A 99 -7.28 -8.33 8.59
N LEU A 100 -7.74 -9.46 9.10
CA LEU A 100 -7.66 -9.77 10.52
C LEU A 100 -6.37 -10.57 10.76
N LEU A 101 -5.56 -10.13 11.73
CA LEU A 101 -4.49 -10.96 12.28
C LEU A 101 -4.96 -11.54 13.61
N THR A 102 -4.91 -12.85 13.76
CA THR A 102 -5.17 -13.55 15.02
C THR A 102 -3.86 -13.84 15.72
N VAL A 103 -3.72 -13.42 16.97
CA VAL A 103 -2.51 -13.63 17.78
C VAL A 103 -2.81 -14.63 18.89
N SER A 104 -1.94 -15.65 19.02
CA SER A 104 -2.00 -16.72 20.02
C SER A 104 -0.82 -16.73 20.97
#